data_AF-A0A2P5AH80-F1
#
_entry.id   AF-A0A2P5AH80-F1
#
_cell.length_a   1.000
_cell.length_b   1.000
_cell.length_c   1.000
_cell.angle_alpha   90.00
_cell.angle_beta   90.00
_cell.angle_gamma   90.00
#
_symmetry.space_group_name_H-M   'P 1'
#
loop_
_entity.id
_entity.type
_entity.pdbx_description
1 polymer ?
#
loop_
_entity_poly.entity_id
_entity_poly.type
_entity_poly.pdbx_seq_one_letter_code
_entity_poly.pdbx_strand_id
1 'polypeptide(L)' 'MFVHDGLVHRRFSVGPIANVPYLRKVAAAHQLHHSDKFEGVPYGLFLGHKELEKVGGVEELDNEIQRRIKQSNSS' A
#
# COMPACT_ATOMS: atom_id res chain seq x y z
N MET A 1 -1.23 12.88 -7.79
CA MET A 1 -1.04 13.20 -6.34
C MET A 1 0.24 12.57 -5.81
N PHE A 2 0.94 13.18 -4.84
CA PHE A 2 2.23 12.67 -4.32
C PHE A 2 2.18 11.20 -3.86
N VAL A 3 1.17 10.84 -3.08
CA VAL A 3 0.99 9.46 -2.56
C VAL A 3 0.65 8.50 -3.70
N HIS A 4 -0.37 8.80 -4.50
CA HIS A 4 -0.77 7.91 -5.60
C HIS A 4 0.33 7.78 -6.66
N ASP A 5 0.79 8.89 -7.23
CA ASP A 5 1.70 8.87 -8.38
C ASP A 5 3.15 8.61 -7.98
N GLY A 6 3.60 9.18 -6.85
CA GLY A 6 4.97 9.03 -6.37
C GLY A 6 5.16 7.75 -5.56
N LEU A 7 4.36 7.55 -4.51
CA LEU A 7 4.58 6.44 -3.58
C LEU A 7 4.05 5.09 -4.10
N VAL A 8 2.89 5.09 -4.75
CA VAL A 8 2.29 3.86 -5.28
C VAL A 8 2.81 3.57 -6.68
N HIS A 9 2.62 4.49 -7.62
CA HIS A 9 2.98 4.27 -9.04
C HIS A 9 4.44 4.58 -9.37
N ARG A 10 5.23 5.06 -8.40
CA ARG A 10 6.68 5.31 -8.54
C ARG A 10 7.05 6.18 -9.75
N ARG A 11 6.18 7.12 -10.13
CA ARG A 11 6.41 8.04 -11.26
C ARG A 11 7.57 9.02 -11.02
N PHE A 12 7.96 9.22 -9.76
CA PHE A 12 9.11 10.03 -9.36
C PHE A 12 9.64 9.58 -7.99
N SER A 13 10.88 9.94 -7.68
CA SER A 13 11.50 9.64 -6.38
C SER A 13 10.81 10.37 -5.24
N VAL A 14 10.38 9.61 -4.22
CA VAL A 14 9.75 10.14 -3.00
C VAL A 14 10.68 10.14 -1.78
N GLY A 15 11.91 9.64 -1.93
CA GLY A 15 12.94 9.66 -0.88
C GLY A 15 12.48 9.01 0.43
N PRO A 16 12.88 9.54 1.59
CA PRO A 16 12.56 8.98 2.91
C PRO A 16 11.06 8.93 3.23
N ILE A 17 10.21 9.67 2.48
CA ILE A 17 8.76 9.66 2.70
C ILE A 17 8.18 8.26 2.45
N ALA A 18 8.82 7.44 1.60
CA ALA A 18 8.45 6.03 1.42
C ALA A 18 8.60 5.17 2.68
N ASN A 19 9.35 5.64 3.67
CA ASN A 19 9.60 4.91 4.91
C ASN A 19 8.64 5.27 6.04
N VAL A 20 7.76 6.26 5.84
CA VAL A 20 6.73 6.61 6.84
C VAL A 20 5.76 5.43 6.98
N PRO A 21 5.60 4.82 8.18
CA PRO A 21 4.86 3.58 8.36
C PRO A 21 3.42 3.63 7.82
N TYR A 22 2.71 4.72 8.08
CA TYR A 22 1.33 4.88 7.61
C TYR A 22 1.24 4.98 6.08
N LEU A 23 2.14 5.73 5.45
CA LEU A 23 2.16 5.87 4.00
C LEU A 23 2.52 4.55 3.31
N ARG A 24 3.40 3.75 3.92
CA ARG A 24 3.69 2.39 3.45
C ARG A 24 2.45 1.50 3.52
N LYS A 25 1.65 1.59 4.59
CA LYS A 25 0.37 0.88 4.73
C LYS A 25 -0.64 1.33 3.66
N VAL A 26 -0.74 2.63 3.39
CA VAL A 26 -1.59 3.18 2.31
C VAL A 26 -1.18 2.63 0.95
N ALA A 27 0.12 2.61 0.66
CA ALA A 27 0.61 2.10 -0.61
C ALA A 27 0.43 0.59 -0.76
N ALA A 28 0.55 -0.17 0.32
CA ALA A 28 0.25 -1.59 0.36
C ALA A 28 -1.25 -1.87 0.09
N ALA A 29 -2.14 -1.16 0.78
CA ALA A 29 -3.58 -1.30 0.59
C ALA A 29 -4.00 -0.97 -0.86
N HIS A 30 -3.43 0.09 -1.45
CA HIS A 30 -3.69 0.44 -2.84
C HIS A 30 -3.12 -0.59 -3.84
N GLN A 31 -2.03 -1.29 -3.50
CA GLN A 31 -1.56 -2.39 -4.34
C GLN A 31 -2.56 -3.55 -4.38
N LEU A 32 -3.19 -3.85 -3.25
CA LEU A 32 -4.22 -4.88 -3.15
C LEU A 32 -5.50 -4.51 -3.91
N HIS A 33 -5.84 -3.22 -3.98
CA HIS A 33 -6.91 -2.74 -4.86
C HIS A 33 -6.68 -3.14 -6.32
N HIS A 34 -5.46 -2.95 -6.84
CA HIS A 34 -5.10 -3.34 -8.21
C HIS A 34 -4.97 -4.84 -8.44
N SER A 35 -4.91 -5.67 -7.39
CA SER A 35 -4.87 -7.13 -7.55
C SER A 35 -6.25 -7.75 -7.72
N ASP A 36 -7.32 -6.97 -7.48
CA ASP A 36 -8.72 -7.39 -7.55
C ASP A 36 -9.08 -8.60 -6.66
N LYS A 37 -8.20 -8.95 -5.70
CA LYS A 37 -8.33 -10.14 -4.84
C LYS A 37 -9.58 -10.08 -3.95
N PHE A 38 -10.03 -8.88 -3.61
CA PHE A 38 -11.18 -8.62 -2.75
C PHE A 38 -12.28 -7.88 -3.53
N GLU A 39 -12.53 -8.25 -4.78
CA GLU A 39 -13.55 -7.62 -5.65
C GLU A 39 -13.34 -6.10 -5.79
N GLY A 40 -12.07 -5.71 -5.96
CA GLY A 40 -11.66 -4.32 -6.06
C GLY A 40 -11.59 -3.57 -4.73
N VAL A 41 -11.83 -4.19 -3.58
CA VAL A 41 -11.57 -3.55 -2.27
C VAL A 41 -10.06 -3.54 -1.99
N PRO A 42 -9.48 -2.44 -1.47
CA PRO A 42 -10.13 -1.19 -1.00
C PRO A 42 -10.29 -0.10 -2.07
N TYR A 43 -11.36 0.70 -1.97
CA TYR A 43 -11.60 1.86 -2.87
C TYR A 43 -11.03 3.16 -2.29
N GLY A 44 -10.94 3.26 -0.96
CA GLY A 44 -10.39 4.41 -0.27
C GLY A 44 -8.87 4.41 -0.28
N LEU A 45 -8.26 5.51 -0.75
CA LEU A 45 -6.79 5.63 -0.77
C LEU A 45 -6.19 5.58 0.65
N PHE A 46 -6.58 6.52 1.52
CA PHE A 46 -5.96 6.62 2.85
C PHE A 46 -6.52 5.62 3.86
N LEU A 47 -7.81 5.29 3.76
CA LEU A 47 -8.50 4.41 4.71
C LEU A 47 -8.65 2.98 4.23
N GLY A 48 -8.01 2.59 3.12
CA GLY A 48 -8.17 1.26 2.53
C GLY A 48 -7.79 0.10 3.46
N HIS A 49 -6.90 0.32 4.43
CA HIS A 49 -6.61 -0.66 5.47
C HIS A 49 -7.85 -1.02 6.32
N LYS A 50 -8.72 -0.05 6.63
CA LYS A 50 -9.97 -0.31 7.36
C LYS A 50 -11.01 -1.03 6.52
N GLU A 51 -10.96 -0.87 5.21
CA GLU A 51 -11.84 -1.61 4.29
C GLU A 51 -11.37 -3.06 4.18
N LEU A 52 -10.05 -3.27 4.07
CA LEU A 52 -9.44 -4.61 4.10
C LEU A 52 -9.73 -5.37 5.40
N GLU A 53 -9.72 -4.69 6.55
CA GLU A 53 -10.15 -5.27 7.83
C GLU A 53 -11.58 -5.84 7.78
N LYS A 54 -12.50 -5.18 7.06
CA LYS A 54 -13.90 -5.62 6.97
C LYS A 54 -14.11 -6.81 6.03
N VAL A 55 -13.21 -7.01 5.07
CA VAL A 55 -13.26 -8.11 4.09
C VAL A 55 -12.27 -9.24 4.42
N GLY A 56 -11.62 -9.18 5.59
CA GLY A 56 -10.67 -10.20 6.04
C GLY A 56 -9.28 -10.14 5.42
N GLY A 57 -8.93 -9.07 4.69
CA GLY A 57 -7.66 -8.93 3.95
C GLY A 57 -6.47 -8.42 4.78
N VAL A 58 -6.50 -8.59 6.11
CA VAL A 58 -5.46 -8.07 7.02
C VAL A 58 -4.13 -8.79 6.80
N GLU A 59 -4.16 -10.11 6.59
CA GLU A 59 -2.97 -10.91 6.37
C GLU A 59 -2.26 -10.53 5.06
N GLU A 60 -3.02 -10.36 3.97
CA GLU A 60 -2.50 -9.89 2.70
C GLU A 60 -1.90 -8.50 2.79
N LEU A 61 -2.53 -7.62 3.57
CA LEU A 61 -2.02 -6.27 3.80
C LEU A 61 -0.66 -6.32 4.51
N ASP A 62 -0.54 -7.12 5.57
CA ASP A 62 0.71 -7.26 6.31
C ASP A 62 1.81 -7.90 5.45
N ASN A 63 1.48 -8.94 4.68
CA ASN A 63 2.41 -9.55 3.73
C ASN A 63 2.94 -8.55 2.69
N GLU A 64 2.06 -7.71 2.14
CA GLU A 64 2.43 -6.67 1.18
C GLU A 64 3.27 -5.55 1.84
N ILE A 65 2.98 -5.19 3.09
CA ILE A 65 3.82 -4.25 3.86
C ILE A 65 5.23 -4.82 4.05
N GLN A 66 5.35 -6.09 4.47
CA GLN A 66 6.66 -6.74 4.67
C GLN A 66 7.44 -6.84 3.37
N ARG A 67 6.77 -7.18 2.25
CA ARG A 67 7.38 -7.19 0.91
C ARG A 67 7.97 -5.83 0.57
N ARG A 68 7.25 -4.74 0.85
CA ARG A 68 7.71 -3.36 0.61
C ARG A 68 8.89 -2.96 1.50
N ILE A 69 8.89 -3.36 2.77
CA ILE A 69 10.02 -3.13 3.70
C ILE A 69 11.29 -3.83 3.19
N LYS A 70 11.16 -5.09 2.77
CA LYS A 70 12.29 -5.85 2.24
C LYS A 70 12.87 -5.19 0.98
N GLN A 71 11.99 -4.69 0.09
CA GLN A 71 12.40 -3.96 -1.11
C GLN A 71 13.13 -2.65 -0.79
N SER A 72 12.66 -1.88 0.20
CA SER A 72 13.33 -0.63 0.59
C SER A 72 14.71 -0.88 1.22
N ASN A 73 14.91 -2.00 1.91
CA ASN A 73 16.19 -2.32 2.56
C ASN A 73 17.22 -2.97 1.62
N SER A 74 16.77 -3.44 0.45
CA SER A 74 17.64 -4.03 -0.57
C SER A 74 18.06 -3.02 -1.65
N SER A 75 17.61 -1.77 -1.53
CA SER A 75 17.87 -0.65 -2.45
C SER A 75 18.97 0.26 -1.92
#